data_AF-A0A963X6Y6-F1
#
_entry.id   AF-A0A963X6Y6-F1
#
_cell.length_a   1.000
_cell.length_b   1.000
_cell.length_c   1.000
_cell.angle_alpha   90.00
_cell.angle_beta   90.00
_cell.angle_gamma   90.00
#
_symmetry.space_group_name_H-M   'P 1'
#
loop_
_entity.id
_entity.type
_entity.pdbx_description
1 polymer ?
#
loop_
_entity_poly.entity_id
_entity_poly.type
_entity_poly.pdbx_seq_one_letter_code
_entity_poly.pdbx_strand_id
1 'polypeptide(L)' 'MTPTFINIGERTNVAGSAKFKRLILEDNYEEALTVALQQVENGAQIIDVNMDDAKLDAEAAMARFLKLVAG' A
#
# COMPACT_ATOMS: atom_id res chain seq x y z
N MET A 1 -21.33 -11.23 11.68
CA MET A 1 -20.96 -12.35 10.81
C MET A 1 -19.48 -12.23 10.50
N THR A 2 -18.69 -13.27 10.74
CA THR A 2 -17.31 -13.33 10.25
C THR A 2 -17.38 -13.60 8.74
N PRO A 3 -16.70 -12.80 7.87
CA PRO A 3 -16.73 -13.05 6.44
C PRO A 3 -16.11 -14.42 6.12
N THR A 4 -16.74 -15.18 5.23
CA THR A 4 -16.25 -16.50 4.79
C THR A 4 -15.17 -16.42 3.71
N PHE A 5 -15.00 -15.25 3.09
CA PHE A 5 -13.94 -14.95 2.14
C PHE A 5 -13.29 -13.61 2.50
N ILE A 6 -11.96 -13.57 2.57
CA ILE A 6 -11.17 -12.38 2.88
C ILE A 6 -10.40 -11.97 1.64
N ASN A 7 -10.75 -10.83 1.06
CA ASN A 7 -9.98 -10.21 -0.01
C ASN A 7 -8.77 -9.48 0.60
N ILE A 8 -7.59 -9.77 0.06
CA ILE A 8 -6.35 -9.05 0.35
C ILE A 8 -6.05 -8.17 -0.86
N GLY A 9 -6.02 -6.84 -0.67
CA GLY A 9 -5.63 -5.90 -1.71
C GLY A 9 -4.13 -5.89 -1.92
N GLU A 10 -3.67 -6.15 -3.14
CA GLU A 10 -2.25 -6.33 -3.51
C GLU A 10 -1.57 -5.09 -4.13
N ARG A 11 -2.31 -4.00 -4.42
CA ARG A 11 -1.83 -2.89 -5.27
C ARG A 11 -0.87 -1.92 -4.57
N THR A 12 -0.73 -2.04 -3.26
CA THR A 12 0.23 -1.32 -2.39
C THR A 12 1.57 -2.04 -2.36
N ASN A 13 2.08 -2.38 -3.55
CA ASN A 13 3.28 -3.19 -3.74
C ASN A 13 4.21 -2.52 -4.75
N VAL A 14 5.40 -2.11 -4.30
CA VAL A 14 6.38 -1.42 -5.13
C VAL A 14 6.90 -2.32 -6.27
N ALA A 15 7.04 -3.62 -6.05
CA ALA A 15 7.45 -4.55 -7.10
C ALA A 15 6.33 -4.87 -8.10
N GLY A 16 5.07 -4.90 -7.63
CA GLY A 16 3.90 -5.33 -8.40
C GLY A 16 3.07 -4.23 -9.06
N SER A 17 3.23 -2.97 -8.63
CA SER A 17 2.40 -1.84 -9.08
C SER A 17 3.26 -0.67 -9.55
N ALA A 18 3.28 -0.43 -10.87
CA ALA A 18 4.00 0.69 -11.47
C ALA A 18 3.52 2.05 -10.95
N LYS A 19 2.21 2.20 -10.68
CA LYS A 19 1.65 3.41 -10.07
C LYS A 19 2.20 3.59 -8.65
N PHE A 20 2.06 2.57 -7.80
CA PHE A 20 2.49 2.67 -6.40
C PHE A 20 3.99 2.90 -6.28
N LYS A 21 4.80 2.16 -7.06
CA LYS A 21 6.25 2.37 -7.16
C LYS A 21 6.62 3.81 -7.46
N ARG A 22 6.01 4.41 -8.49
CA ARG A 22 6.27 5.81 -8.84
C ARG A 22 5.97 6.74 -7.67
N LEU A 23 4.82 6.57 -7.03
CA LEU A 23 4.40 7.43 -5.92
C LEU A 23 5.34 7.34 -4.71
N ILE A 24 5.78 6.13 -4.35
CA ILE A 24 6.72 5.92 -3.25
C ILE A 24 8.11 6.51 -3.58
N LEU A 25 8.62 6.30 -4.80
CA LEU A 25 9.90 6.85 -5.24
C LEU A 25 9.89 8.39 -5.39
N GLU A 26 8.72 8.98 -5.62
CA GLU A 26 8.51 10.43 -5.70
C GLU A 26 8.12 11.05 -4.35
N ASP A 27 8.17 10.28 -3.25
CA ASP A 27 7.74 10.71 -1.90
C ASP A 27 6.28 11.23 -1.84
N ASN A 28 5.43 10.85 -2.81
CA ASN A 28 4.04 11.26 -2.89
C ASN A 28 3.13 10.29 -2.12
N TYR A 29 3.25 10.32 -0.79
CA TYR A 29 2.53 9.40 0.09
C TYR A 29 1.02 9.68 0.18
N GLU A 30 0.57 10.92 -0.01
CA GLU A 30 -0.87 11.23 -0.05
C GLU A 30 -1.58 10.50 -1.19
N GLU A 31 -1.04 10.58 -2.40
CA GLU A 31 -1.59 9.83 -3.54
C GLU A 31 -1.33 8.32 -3.41
N ALA A 32 -0.28 7.90 -2.69
CA ALA A 32 -0.08 6.48 -2.39
C ALA A 32 -1.17 5.93 -1.46
N LEU A 33 -1.65 6.72 -0.48
CA LEU A 33 -2.76 6.33 0.39
C LEU A 33 -4.05 6.13 -0.41
N THR A 34 -4.28 6.89 -1.48
CA THR A 34 -5.49 6.70 -2.31
C THR A 34 -5.52 5.32 -2.97
N VAL A 35 -4.35 4.72 -3.26
CA VAL A 35 -4.27 3.33 -3.75
C VAL A 35 -4.74 2.33 -2.70
N ALA A 36 -4.40 2.53 -1.43
CA ALA A 36 -4.90 1.69 -0.34
C ALA A 36 -6.41 1.91 -0.13
N LEU A 37 -6.85 3.17 -0.06
CA LEU A 37 -8.24 3.55 0.13
C LEU A 37 -9.14 2.97 -0.96
N GLN A 38 -8.76 3.11 -2.23
CA GLN A 38 -9.51 2.55 -3.36
C GLN A 38 -9.64 1.03 -3.26
N GLN A 39 -8.66 0.31 -2.71
CA GLN A 39 -8.79 -1.14 -2.52
C GLN A 39 -9.81 -1.47 -1.44
N VAL A 40 -9.83 -0.72 -0.34
CA VAL A 40 -10.83 -0.85 0.72
C VAL A 40 -12.24 -0.54 0.19
N GLU A 41 -12.39 0.55 -0.56
CA GLU A 41 -13.66 0.93 -1.21
C GLU A 41 -14.15 -0.13 -2.20
N ASN A 42 -13.22 -0.86 -2.83
CA ASN A 42 -13.50 -1.98 -3.73
C ASN A 42 -13.64 -3.34 -3.02
N GLY A 43 -13.70 -3.36 -1.68
CA GLY A 43 -14.04 -4.55 -0.90
C GLY A 43 -12.86 -5.36 -0.38
N ALA A 44 -11.63 -4.83 -0.43
CA ALA A 44 -10.51 -5.42 0.29
C ALA A 44 -10.68 -5.26 1.80
N GLN A 45 -10.58 -6.36 2.54
CA GLN A 45 -10.66 -6.34 4.01
C GLN A 45 -9.28 -6.23 4.67
N ILE A 46 -8.25 -6.65 3.95
CA ILE A 46 -6.84 -6.53 4.34
C ILE A 46 -6.10 -5.88 3.18
N ILE A 47 -5.11 -5.06 3.49
CA ILE A 47 -4.19 -4.47 2.51
C ILE A 47 -2.82 -5.09 2.72
N ASP A 48 -2.28 -5.73 1.68
CA ASP A 48 -0.89 -6.19 1.65
C ASP A 48 0.03 -5.01 1.29
N VAL A 49 1.12 -4.81 2.01
CA VAL A 49 2.05 -3.71 1.76
C VAL A 49 3.43 -4.28 1.50
N ASN A 50 4.00 -3.94 0.35
CA ASN A 50 5.36 -4.32 -0.02
C ASN A 50 6.15 -3.08 -0.48
N MET A 51 7.25 -2.80 0.21
CA MET A 51 8.15 -1.67 -0.03
C MET A 51 9.54 -2.11 -0.52
N ASP A 52 9.73 -3.38 -0.89
CA ASP A 52 11.03 -3.88 -1.34
C ASP A 52 11.34 -3.41 -2.77
N ASP A 53 12.31 -2.52 -2.89
CA ASP A 53 12.92 -2.11 -4.15
C ASP A 53 14.39 -1.72 -3.92
N ALA A 54 15.25 -2.03 -4.88
CA ALA A 54 16.69 -1.77 -4.76
C ALA A 54 17.04 -0.27 -4.59
N LYS A 55 16.12 0.63 -4.91
CA LYS A 55 16.30 2.09 -4.80
C LYS A 55 15.71 2.70 -3.52
N LEU A 56 15.12 1.89 -2.64
CA LEU A 56 14.38 2.36 -1.48
C LEU A 56 15.01 1.86 -0.17
N ASP A 57 14.99 2.72 0.85
CA ASP A 57 15.05 2.24 2.24
C ASP A 57 13.67 1.67 2.59
N ALA A 58 13.52 0.36 2.39
CA ALA A 58 12.25 -0.34 2.52
C ALA A 58 11.68 -0.26 3.95
N GLU A 59 12.52 -0.33 4.98
CA GLU A 59 12.09 -0.27 6.38
C GLU A 59 11.56 1.13 6.71
N ALA A 60 12.28 2.18 6.33
CA ALA A 60 11.86 3.55 6.55
C ALA A 60 10.56 3.88 5.78
N ALA A 61 10.46 3.46 4.53
CA ALA A 61 9.27 3.67 3.70
C ALA A 61 8.04 2.92 4.24
N MET A 62 8.22 1.67 4.69
CA MET A 62 7.19 0.87 5.35
C MET A 62 6.67 1.57 6.61
N ALA A 63 7.58 1.97 7.49
CA ALA A 63 7.23 2.65 8.73
C ALA A 63 6.48 3.97 8.46
N ARG A 64 6.89 4.74 7.46
CA ARG A 64 6.22 5.99 7.07
C ARG A 64 4.82 5.72 6.52
N PHE A 65 4.68 4.80 5.57
CA PHE A 65 3.39 4.50 4.94
C PHE A 65 2.38 3.96 5.96
N LEU A 66 2.78 3.01 6.82
CA LEU A 66 1.88 2.43 7.82
C LEU A 66 1.44 3.44 8.89
N LYS A 67 2.32 4.37 9.29
CA LYS A 67 1.93 5.47 10.20
C LYS A 67 0.87 6.37 9.59
N LEU A 68 0.97 6.64 8.28
CA LEU A 68 -0.02 7.43 7.55
C LEU A 68 -1.35 6.69 7.38
N VAL A 69 -1.33 5.38 7.17
CA VAL A 69 -2.54 4.54 7.13
C VAL A 69 -3.26 4.48 8.49
N ALA A 70 -2.49 4.54 9.58
CA ALA A 70 -3.03 4.49 10.94
C ALA A 70 -3.57 5.82 11.47
N GLY A 71 -3.25 6.94 10.81
CA GLY A 71 -3.72 8.29 11.16
C GLY A 71 -5.13 8.55 10.65
#